data_AF-A0A2P6R9R0-F1
#
_entry.id   AF-A0A2P6R9R0-F1
#
_cell.length_a   1.000
_cell.length_b   1.000
_cell.length_c   1.000
_cell.angle_alpha   90.00
_cell.angle_beta   90.00
_cell.angle_gamma   90.00
#
_symmetry.space_group_name_H-M   'P 1'
#
loop_
_entity.id
_entity.type
_entity.pdbx_description
1 polymer ?
#
loop_
_entity_poly.entity_id
_entity_poly.type
_entity_poly.pdbx_seq_one_letter_code
_entity_poly.pdbx_strand_id
1 'polypeptide(L)'
;MSSTKARSETIQNHFKYRNFLVFPTNGLSMLSLALCCSIASISLIFYSAFSNQSLSFNFLNHKIDANCFNPGKVDGFEKTNISHILFGIGGSVNLWNKRIHYIELWWKPSITRGFVWFDHKPFSNMTWTETLPQYKVSKDTSRFNYTCWYGSRSAIRMARIVKETFELGLENIRWFVMGDDDTVFFTDNLVTVLAKYNHNQMYYIGANSESVEQDMEHSYATAYGGAGFAISYPLAVELVRILDGCINRYHEFYGSDSKIQGCLSEIGVPLTKELGFHQMDIRGLPYGLLAAHPVAPLVSLHHLDDVLPIFPSQTRMESLKRLISGYEVDPGRTLQHSFCYDLRRNWSVSVSWGYTVMLYPSLVTAKKLETAFQTFQTWGSRHGGPFTFNTRTVSSDPCEIPLVYLLDRVESVGGDETLTTYNRYLPWWNNQGECRHCDCTPALAVEFFNVSASKFSPDLWNKAPRRQCCEIINGSDGVNSMVQVQIRDCMHFESVTPP
;
A
#
# COMPACT_ATOMS: atom_id res chain seq x y z
N MET A 1 -38.74 5.29 62.03
CA MET A 1 -40.07 4.96 61.46
C MET A 1 -39.98 5.04 59.94
N SER A 2 -40.65 4.09 59.30
CA SER A 2 -40.92 3.93 57.87
C SER A 2 -39.79 3.47 56.94
N SER A 3 -39.87 2.19 56.61
CA SER A 3 -39.23 1.52 55.47
C SER A 3 -40.02 1.76 54.20
N THR A 4 -39.38 1.67 53.02
CA THR A 4 -39.95 0.95 51.86
C THR A 4 -38.89 0.58 50.81
N LYS A 5 -38.58 -0.71 50.80
CA LYS A 5 -38.37 -1.64 49.66
C LYS A 5 -37.83 -1.10 48.32
N ALA A 6 -36.61 -1.54 48.01
CA ALA A 6 -36.04 -1.60 46.67
C ALA A 6 -36.65 -2.76 45.84
N ARG A 7 -36.92 -2.50 44.55
CA ARG A 7 -37.26 -3.50 43.54
C ARG A 7 -36.15 -3.48 42.49
N SER A 8 -35.37 -4.57 42.46
CA SER A 8 -34.33 -4.84 41.48
C SER A 8 -35.00 -5.41 40.22
N GLU A 9 -34.85 -4.72 39.08
CA GLU A 9 -35.18 -5.27 37.77
C GLU A 9 -33.91 -5.60 36.98
N THR A 10 -33.97 -6.79 36.41
CA THR A 10 -32.89 -7.60 35.86
C THR A 10 -32.64 -7.20 34.40
N ILE A 11 -31.44 -6.71 34.07
CA ILE A 11 -31.01 -6.54 32.67
C ILE A 11 -30.37 -7.87 32.22
N GLN A 12 -31.01 -8.50 31.24
CA GLN A 12 -30.56 -9.71 30.55
C GLN A 12 -29.27 -9.44 29.77
N ASN A 13 -28.17 -10.05 30.22
CA ASN A 13 -26.94 -10.26 29.46
C ASN A 13 -27.12 -11.48 28.54
N HIS A 14 -27.15 -11.26 27.23
CA HIS A 14 -27.01 -12.32 26.21
C HIS A 14 -25.58 -12.31 25.64
N PHE A 15 -24.64 -12.88 26.38
CA PHE A 15 -23.36 -13.35 25.84
C PHE A 15 -23.08 -14.74 26.42
N LYS A 16 -23.48 -15.79 25.69
CA LYS A 16 -23.12 -17.19 25.96
C LYS A 16 -22.29 -17.70 24.79
N TYR A 17 -20.97 -17.75 24.97
CA TYR A 17 -20.09 -18.67 24.23
C TYR A 17 -18.90 -19.02 25.12
N ARG A 18 -18.96 -20.20 25.74
CA ARG A 18 -17.82 -21.00 26.20
C ARG A 18 -18.33 -22.36 26.68
N ASN A 19 -18.48 -23.28 25.74
CA ASN A 19 -18.46 -24.71 26.06
C ASN A 19 -17.03 -25.19 25.86
N PHE A 20 -16.34 -25.47 26.96
CA PHE A 20 -15.17 -26.34 26.97
C PHE A 20 -15.64 -27.75 26.57
N LEU A 21 -15.10 -28.28 25.48
CA LEU A 21 -15.18 -29.70 25.16
C LEU A 21 -14.20 -30.44 26.09
N VAL A 22 -14.73 -30.97 27.20
CA VAL A 22 -14.09 -32.03 27.98
C VAL A 22 -14.42 -33.34 27.27
N PHE A 23 -13.43 -33.99 26.66
CA PHE A 23 -13.59 -35.33 26.12
C PHE A 23 -13.66 -36.36 27.27
N PRO A 24 -14.68 -37.21 27.35
CA PRO A 24 -14.64 -38.36 28.23
C PRO A 24 -13.76 -39.45 27.60
N THR A 25 -12.65 -39.77 28.26
CA THR A 25 -11.82 -40.94 27.93
C THR A 25 -12.55 -42.21 28.34
N ASN A 26 -13.40 -42.73 27.46
CA ASN A 26 -13.87 -44.11 27.56
C ASN A 26 -12.92 -45.00 26.77
N GLY A 27 -12.28 -45.94 27.47
CA GLY A 27 -11.24 -46.82 26.94
C GLY A 27 -11.73 -47.61 25.72
N LEU A 28 -11.11 -47.35 24.56
CA LEU A 28 -11.17 -48.26 23.44
C LEU A 28 -10.41 -49.54 23.83
N SER A 29 -11.12 -50.67 23.81
CA SER A 29 -10.53 -52.00 23.94
C SER A 29 -9.38 -52.18 22.93
N MET A 30 -8.29 -52.84 23.32
CA MET A 30 -7.17 -53.17 22.43
C MET A 30 -7.62 -53.88 21.14
N LEU A 31 -8.76 -54.58 21.14
CA LEU A 31 -9.34 -55.16 19.93
C LEU A 31 -9.88 -54.12 18.94
N SER A 32 -10.47 -53.01 19.39
CA SER A 32 -11.00 -51.98 18.47
C SER A 32 -9.88 -51.17 17.83
N LEU A 33 -8.78 -50.94 18.56
CA LEU A 33 -7.59 -50.31 17.99
C LEU A 33 -6.94 -51.20 16.91
N ALA A 34 -6.83 -52.51 17.16
CA ALA A 34 -6.31 -53.47 16.20
C ALA A 34 -7.20 -53.61 14.95
N LEU A 35 -8.53 -53.52 15.11
CA LEU A 35 -9.48 -53.54 14.00
C LEU A 35 -9.38 -52.26 13.16
N CYS A 36 -9.26 -51.09 13.78
CA CYS A 36 -9.06 -49.83 13.07
C CYS A 36 -7.72 -49.81 12.31
N CYS A 37 -6.64 -50.30 12.90
CA CYS A 37 -5.33 -50.40 12.24
C CYS A 37 -5.37 -51.35 11.04
N SER A 38 -6.05 -52.50 11.14
CA SER A 38 -6.17 -53.45 10.03
C SER A 38 -7.03 -52.89 8.88
N ILE A 39 -8.14 -52.19 9.18
CA ILE A 39 -8.95 -51.50 8.17
C ILE A 39 -8.16 -50.38 7.48
N ALA A 40 -7.40 -49.59 8.23
CA ALA A 40 -6.55 -48.53 7.67
C ALA A 40 -5.44 -49.10 6.77
N SER A 41 -4.80 -50.20 7.19
CA SER A 41 -3.75 -50.86 6.39
C SER A 41 -4.31 -51.46 5.10
N ILE A 42 -5.49 -52.09 5.17
CA ILE A 42 -6.18 -52.64 3.98
C ILE A 42 -6.57 -51.49 3.03
N SER A 43 -7.07 -50.37 3.55
CA SER A 43 -7.43 -49.19 2.75
C SER A 43 -6.22 -48.56 2.06
N LEU A 44 -5.05 -48.52 2.73
CA LEU A 44 -3.79 -48.06 2.15
C LEU A 44 -3.28 -48.99 1.05
N ILE A 45 -3.43 -50.31 1.23
CA ILE A 45 -3.08 -51.30 0.20
C ILE A 45 -3.99 -51.13 -1.02
N PHE A 46 -5.32 -50.97 -0.82
CA PHE A 46 -6.25 -50.70 -1.91
C PHE A 46 -5.96 -49.35 -2.60
N TYR A 47 -5.65 -48.30 -1.86
CA TYR A 47 -5.26 -47.02 -2.45
C TYR A 47 -3.99 -47.16 -3.29
N SER A 48 -2.96 -47.85 -2.79
CA SER A 48 -1.72 -48.07 -3.55
C SER A 48 -1.88 -48.98 -4.77
N ALA A 49 -2.77 -49.98 -4.70
CA ALA A 49 -3.01 -50.93 -5.78
C ALA A 49 -3.88 -50.34 -6.92
N PHE A 50 -4.77 -49.39 -6.60
CA PHE A 50 -5.68 -48.77 -7.57
C PHE A 50 -5.31 -47.33 -7.95
N SER A 51 -4.27 -46.73 -7.33
CA SER A 51 -3.74 -45.39 -7.67
C SER A 51 -2.90 -45.35 -8.94
N ASN A 52 -2.60 -46.49 -9.59
CA ASN A 52 -1.95 -46.52 -10.89
C ASN A 52 -2.99 -46.38 -12.03
N GLN A 53 -3.66 -45.23 -12.09
CA GLN A 53 -4.20 -44.74 -13.35
C GLN A 53 -3.26 -43.67 -13.89
N SER A 54 -2.45 -44.05 -14.88
CA SER A 54 -1.78 -43.12 -15.76
C SER A 54 -2.84 -42.25 -16.44
N LEU A 55 -3.05 -41.03 -15.93
CA LEU A 55 -3.75 -39.98 -16.64
C LEU A 55 -2.88 -39.59 -17.84
N SER A 56 -3.12 -40.26 -18.97
CA SER A 56 -2.69 -39.83 -20.30
C SER A 56 -3.39 -38.51 -20.61
N PHE A 57 -2.84 -37.40 -20.12
CA PHE A 57 -3.18 -36.09 -20.62
C PHE A 57 -2.57 -35.94 -22.02
N ASN A 58 -3.44 -35.92 -23.03
CA ASN A 58 -3.09 -35.47 -24.38
C ASN A 58 -2.64 -34.01 -24.31
N PHE A 59 -1.34 -33.80 -24.16
CA PHE A 59 -0.70 -32.50 -24.38
C PHE A 59 -0.87 -32.13 -25.86
N LEU A 60 -1.70 -31.12 -26.12
CA LEU A 60 -1.56 -30.32 -27.31
C LEU A 60 -0.19 -29.62 -27.21
N ASN A 61 0.77 -30.12 -27.97
CA ASN A 61 2.09 -29.52 -28.18
C ASN A 61 1.94 -28.13 -28.83
N HIS A 62 1.61 -27.13 -28.04
CA HIS A 62 2.06 -25.78 -28.37
C HIS A 62 3.53 -25.73 -27.95
N LYS A 63 4.43 -25.87 -28.94
CA LYS A 63 5.82 -25.45 -28.81
C LYS A 63 5.81 -23.97 -28.40
N ILE A 64 5.88 -23.71 -27.11
CA ILE A 64 6.47 -22.49 -26.61
C ILE A 64 7.96 -22.72 -26.83
N ASP A 65 8.55 -21.97 -27.76
CA ASP A 65 9.99 -22.02 -27.99
C ASP A 65 10.69 -21.70 -26.66
N ALA A 66 11.24 -22.74 -26.03
CA ALA A 66 12.06 -22.64 -24.82
C ALA A 66 13.44 -22.00 -25.11
N ASN A 67 13.65 -21.47 -26.32
CA ASN A 67 14.90 -20.87 -26.78
C ASN A 67 15.12 -19.41 -26.30
N CYS A 68 14.34 -18.91 -25.33
CA CYS A 68 14.63 -17.61 -24.70
C CYS A 68 15.53 -17.73 -23.44
N PHE A 69 16.09 -18.92 -23.16
CA PHE A 69 17.11 -19.08 -22.12
C PHE A 69 18.45 -19.45 -22.75
N ASN A 70 19.24 -18.43 -23.08
CA ASN A 70 20.69 -18.57 -23.22
C ASN A 70 21.31 -18.23 -21.85
N PRO A 71 21.75 -19.19 -21.03
CA PRO A 71 22.42 -18.90 -19.75
C PRO A 71 23.89 -18.43 -19.95
N GLY A 72 24.25 -17.96 -21.14
CA GLY A 72 25.64 -17.78 -21.60
C GLY A 72 26.07 -16.34 -21.90
N LYS A 73 25.30 -15.32 -21.49
CA LYS A 73 25.76 -13.93 -21.47
C LYS A 73 25.38 -13.30 -20.14
N VAL A 74 26.32 -13.31 -19.20
CA VAL A 74 26.33 -12.34 -18.11
C VAL A 74 26.76 -11.02 -18.74
N ASP A 75 25.86 -10.38 -19.50
CA ASP A 75 25.95 -8.94 -19.72
C ASP A 75 25.87 -8.32 -18.34
N GLY A 76 26.83 -7.44 -18.00
CA GLY A 76 26.89 -6.80 -16.69
C GLY A 76 25.49 -6.31 -16.31
N PHE A 77 24.92 -6.86 -15.23
CA PHE A 77 23.49 -6.79 -14.94
C PHE A 77 22.95 -5.37 -15.12
N GLU A 78 22.33 -5.09 -16.26
CA GLU A 78 21.68 -3.79 -16.48
C GLU A 78 20.63 -3.64 -15.38
N LYS A 79 20.71 -2.57 -14.58
CA LYS A 79 19.77 -2.34 -13.48
C LYS A 79 18.35 -2.20 -14.04
N THR A 80 17.35 -2.74 -13.34
CA THR A 80 15.95 -2.58 -13.73
C THR A 80 15.62 -1.09 -13.87
N ASN A 81 14.97 -0.74 -14.96
CA ASN A 81 14.50 0.61 -15.30
C ASN A 81 13.06 0.54 -15.82
N ILE A 82 12.42 1.69 -16.09
CA ILE A 82 11.00 1.76 -16.46
C ILE A 82 10.65 0.97 -17.72
N SER A 83 11.58 0.81 -18.67
CA SER A 83 11.34 0.08 -19.93
C SER A 83 11.14 -1.43 -19.73
N HIS A 84 11.59 -1.96 -18.58
CA HIS A 84 11.47 -3.36 -18.19
C HIS A 84 10.14 -3.69 -17.48
N ILE A 85 9.32 -2.68 -17.19
CA ILE A 85 8.07 -2.81 -16.46
C ILE A 85 6.90 -2.71 -17.45
N LEU A 86 6.00 -3.69 -17.43
CA LEU A 86 4.78 -3.67 -18.23
C LEU A 86 3.55 -3.53 -17.35
N PHE A 87 2.85 -2.42 -17.49
CA PHE A 87 1.63 -2.15 -16.72
C PHE A 87 0.40 -2.84 -17.34
N GLY A 88 -0.34 -3.59 -16.54
CA GLY A 88 -1.67 -4.09 -16.83
C GLY A 88 -2.68 -3.36 -15.96
N ILE A 89 -3.35 -2.34 -16.53
CA ILE A 89 -4.26 -1.46 -15.81
C ILE A 89 -5.67 -2.00 -15.96
N GLY A 90 -6.31 -2.41 -14.87
CA GLY A 90 -7.70 -2.85 -14.87
C GLY A 90 -8.65 -1.67 -14.97
N GLY A 91 -9.40 -1.59 -16.08
CA GLY A 91 -10.34 -0.51 -16.32
C GLY A 91 -11.78 -0.97 -16.50
N SER A 92 -12.73 -0.05 -16.33
CA SER A 92 -14.11 -0.21 -16.81
C SER A 92 -14.47 0.91 -17.78
N VAL A 93 -15.05 0.56 -18.93
CA VAL A 93 -15.53 1.54 -19.91
C VAL A 93 -16.49 2.54 -19.26
N ASN A 94 -17.37 2.07 -18.37
CA ASN A 94 -18.38 2.91 -17.73
C ASN A 94 -17.81 3.89 -16.69
N LEU A 95 -16.65 3.58 -16.10
CA LEU A 95 -16.00 4.42 -15.10
C LEU A 95 -14.85 5.24 -15.68
N TRP A 96 -14.41 4.92 -16.90
CA TRP A 96 -13.21 5.49 -17.51
C TRP A 96 -13.19 7.01 -17.52
N ASN A 97 -14.26 7.66 -18.00
CA ASN A 97 -14.34 9.14 -18.05
C ASN A 97 -14.24 9.80 -16.66
N LYS A 98 -14.58 9.07 -15.59
CA LYS A 98 -14.46 9.54 -14.21
C LYS A 98 -13.08 9.30 -13.61
N ARG A 99 -12.28 8.38 -14.15
CA ARG A 99 -11.04 7.90 -13.51
C ARG A 99 -9.78 8.16 -14.34
N ILE A 100 -9.93 8.43 -15.64
CA ILE A 100 -8.84 8.73 -16.58
C ILE A 100 -7.83 9.74 -16.02
N HIS A 101 -8.31 10.75 -15.29
CA HIS A 101 -7.47 11.79 -14.72
C HIS A 101 -6.45 11.27 -13.70
N TYR A 102 -6.68 10.12 -13.06
CA TYR A 102 -5.68 9.49 -12.18
C TYR A 102 -4.53 8.90 -12.98
N ILE A 103 -4.81 8.35 -14.16
CA ILE A 103 -3.78 7.82 -15.06
C ILE A 103 -2.95 8.95 -15.66
N GLU A 104 -3.58 10.06 -16.05
CA GLU A 104 -2.91 11.24 -16.60
C GLU A 104 -1.87 11.86 -15.65
N LEU A 105 -1.98 11.61 -14.34
CA LEU A 105 -1.05 12.12 -13.34
C LEU A 105 0.33 11.44 -13.38
N TRP A 106 0.42 10.18 -13.83
CA TRP A 106 1.66 9.40 -13.72
C TRP A 106 2.09 8.73 -15.02
N TRP A 107 1.16 8.53 -15.96
CA TRP A 107 1.47 7.94 -17.25
C TRP A 107 2.33 8.89 -18.08
N LYS A 108 3.48 8.41 -18.56
CA LYS A 108 4.41 9.21 -19.37
C LYS A 108 4.44 8.64 -20.79
N PRO A 109 3.83 9.31 -21.78
CA PRO A 109 3.80 8.82 -23.16
C PRO A 109 5.19 8.50 -23.68
N SER A 110 5.34 7.40 -24.41
CA SER A 110 6.63 6.89 -24.94
C SER A 110 7.68 6.47 -23.90
N ILE A 111 7.43 6.65 -22.60
CA ILE A 111 8.33 6.25 -21.51
C ILE A 111 7.76 5.04 -20.77
N THR A 112 6.51 5.13 -20.32
CA THR A 112 5.78 4.01 -19.70
C THR A 112 5.18 3.11 -20.78
N ARG A 113 5.16 1.80 -20.52
CA ARG A 113 4.59 0.79 -21.43
C ARG A 113 3.57 -0.08 -20.71
N GLY A 114 2.48 -0.42 -21.39
CA GLY A 114 1.35 -1.07 -20.75
C GLY A 114 0.03 -0.82 -21.45
N PHE A 115 -1.03 -1.41 -20.91
CA PHE A 115 -2.36 -1.35 -21.48
C PHE A 115 -3.44 -1.21 -20.41
N VAL A 116 -4.48 -0.47 -20.74
CA VAL A 116 -5.76 -0.50 -20.02
C VAL A 116 -6.60 -1.67 -20.53
N TRP A 117 -6.97 -2.58 -19.65
CA TRP A 117 -7.78 -3.76 -19.95
C TRP A 117 -9.24 -3.52 -19.58
N PHE A 118 -10.04 -3.22 -20.59
CA PHE A 118 -11.46 -2.96 -20.43
C PHE A 118 -12.31 -4.23 -20.40
N ASP A 119 -13.51 -4.08 -19.85
CA ASP A 119 -14.56 -5.10 -19.80
C ASP A 119 -15.28 -5.28 -21.13
N HIS A 120 -15.35 -4.24 -21.96
CA HIS A 120 -15.88 -4.30 -23.32
C HIS A 120 -15.24 -3.23 -24.21
N LYS A 121 -15.60 -3.18 -25.49
CA LYS A 121 -15.08 -2.17 -26.42
C LYS A 121 -15.59 -0.78 -25.99
N PRO A 122 -14.70 0.24 -25.89
CA PRO A 122 -15.12 1.62 -25.62
C PRO A 122 -16.20 2.11 -26.59
N PHE A 123 -17.09 2.98 -26.10
CA PHE A 123 -18.14 3.58 -26.93
C PHE A 123 -17.53 4.47 -28.02
N SER A 124 -18.22 4.61 -29.16
CA SER A 124 -17.71 5.38 -30.32
C SER A 124 -17.48 6.87 -30.02
N ASN A 125 -18.12 7.41 -28.98
CA ASN A 125 -17.95 8.79 -28.52
C ASN A 125 -16.78 8.98 -27.54
N MET A 126 -16.10 7.91 -27.11
CA MET A 126 -14.91 8.01 -26.27
C MET A 126 -13.70 8.36 -27.14
N THR A 127 -13.14 9.54 -26.91
CA THR A 127 -11.91 9.98 -27.56
C THR A 127 -10.69 9.40 -26.85
N TRP A 128 -9.82 8.73 -27.60
CA TRP A 128 -8.55 8.21 -27.10
C TRP A 128 -7.40 9.05 -27.64
N THR A 129 -6.66 9.72 -26.76
CA THR A 129 -5.50 10.53 -27.13
C THR A 129 -4.23 9.69 -27.11
N GLU A 130 -3.21 10.11 -27.86
CA GLU A 130 -1.88 9.47 -27.86
C GLU A 130 -1.12 9.65 -26.54
N THR A 131 -1.62 10.54 -25.66
CA THR A 131 -1.08 10.77 -24.33
C THR A 131 -1.49 9.72 -23.30
N LEU A 132 -2.43 8.83 -23.63
CA LEU A 132 -2.93 7.78 -22.75
C LEU A 132 -2.23 6.45 -23.05
N PRO A 133 -2.21 5.49 -22.09
CA PRO A 133 -1.86 4.11 -22.40
C PRO A 133 -2.72 3.59 -23.56
N GLN A 134 -2.30 2.56 -24.29
CA GLN A 134 -3.22 1.91 -25.24
C GLN A 134 -4.24 1.06 -24.46
N TYR A 135 -5.40 0.75 -25.06
CA TYR A 135 -6.35 -0.18 -24.44
C TYR A 135 -6.39 -1.55 -25.14
N LYS A 136 -6.82 -2.54 -24.38
CA LYS A 136 -7.21 -3.89 -24.81
C LYS A 136 -8.58 -4.21 -24.22
N VAL A 137 -9.28 -5.17 -24.82
CA VAL A 137 -10.54 -5.69 -24.29
C VAL A 137 -10.27 -7.09 -23.76
N SER A 138 -10.69 -7.34 -22.52
CA SER A 138 -10.50 -8.64 -21.86
C SER A 138 -11.21 -9.74 -22.65
N LYS A 139 -10.60 -10.91 -22.76
CA LYS A 139 -11.23 -12.07 -23.45
C LYS A 139 -12.47 -12.56 -22.68
N ASP A 140 -13.34 -13.30 -23.37
CA ASP A 140 -14.56 -13.86 -22.78
C ASP A 140 -14.25 -14.77 -21.58
N THR A 141 -14.99 -14.54 -20.49
CA THR A 141 -14.89 -15.28 -19.23
C THR A 141 -16.17 -16.06 -18.88
N SER A 142 -17.08 -16.25 -19.84
CA SER A 142 -18.34 -16.97 -19.63
C SER A 142 -18.14 -18.39 -19.08
N ARG A 143 -17.09 -19.09 -19.53
CA ARG A 143 -16.76 -20.47 -19.13
C ARG A 143 -16.29 -20.64 -17.68
N PHE A 144 -15.99 -19.55 -16.97
CA PHE A 144 -15.46 -19.63 -15.60
C PHE A 144 -16.58 -19.64 -14.57
N ASN A 145 -16.42 -20.45 -13.54
CA ASN A 145 -17.33 -20.43 -12.40
C ASN A 145 -17.06 -19.19 -11.53
N TYR A 146 -18.13 -18.63 -10.98
CA TYR A 146 -18.05 -17.58 -9.97
C TYR A 146 -19.27 -17.68 -9.07
N THR A 147 -19.06 -18.04 -7.82
CA THR A 147 -20.14 -18.35 -6.87
C THR A 147 -20.18 -17.40 -5.68
N CYS A 148 -19.25 -16.44 -5.61
CA CYS A 148 -19.27 -15.40 -4.58
C CYS A 148 -20.49 -14.50 -4.76
N TRP A 149 -21.47 -14.64 -3.87
CA TRP A 149 -22.78 -13.98 -3.98
C TRP A 149 -22.74 -12.48 -3.71
N TYR A 150 -21.72 -11.99 -3.00
CA TYR A 150 -21.57 -10.58 -2.61
C TYR A 150 -20.49 -9.84 -3.41
N GLY A 151 -19.92 -10.47 -4.43
CA GLY A 151 -18.90 -9.86 -5.29
C GLY A 151 -19.31 -9.80 -6.76
N SER A 152 -18.41 -9.32 -7.61
CA SER A 152 -18.67 -9.15 -9.04
C SER A 152 -17.90 -10.16 -9.89
N ARG A 153 -18.57 -10.72 -10.91
CA ARG A 153 -17.93 -11.58 -11.92
C ARG A 153 -16.77 -10.90 -12.67
N SER A 154 -16.67 -9.57 -12.62
CA SER A 154 -15.52 -8.83 -13.15
C SER A 154 -14.19 -9.27 -12.53
N ALA A 155 -14.19 -9.83 -11.32
CA ALA A 155 -13.00 -10.39 -10.67
C ALA A 155 -12.29 -11.44 -11.54
N ILE A 156 -13.02 -12.20 -12.38
CA ILE A 156 -12.41 -13.20 -13.25
C ILE A 156 -11.55 -12.52 -14.33
N ARG A 157 -12.10 -11.54 -15.05
CA ARG A 157 -11.34 -10.86 -16.11
C ARG A 157 -10.15 -10.07 -15.53
N MET A 158 -10.33 -9.45 -14.36
CA MET A 158 -9.29 -8.68 -13.69
C MET A 158 -8.12 -9.59 -13.28
N ALA A 159 -8.40 -10.78 -12.73
CA ALA A 159 -7.37 -11.77 -12.43
C ALA A 159 -6.63 -12.25 -13.70
N ARG A 160 -7.32 -12.30 -14.85
CA ARG A 160 -6.71 -12.72 -16.12
C ARG A 160 -5.85 -11.64 -16.79
N ILE A 161 -5.82 -10.39 -16.31
CA ILE A 161 -5.03 -9.30 -16.91
C ILE A 161 -3.56 -9.65 -17.02
N VAL A 162 -2.95 -10.25 -15.97
CA VAL A 162 -1.53 -10.64 -15.99
C VAL A 162 -1.27 -11.64 -17.12
N LYS A 163 -2.16 -12.63 -17.26
CA LYS A 163 -2.08 -13.64 -18.33
C LYS A 163 -2.26 -13.02 -19.71
N GLU A 164 -3.31 -12.22 -19.90
CA GLU A 164 -3.59 -11.63 -21.20
C GLU A 164 -2.51 -10.62 -21.62
N THR A 165 -1.88 -9.94 -20.66
CA THR A 165 -0.72 -9.06 -20.88
C THR A 165 0.54 -9.85 -21.22
N PHE A 166 0.81 -10.96 -20.53
CA PHE A 166 1.92 -11.87 -20.84
C PHE A 166 1.80 -12.45 -22.25
N GLU A 167 0.59 -12.87 -22.64
CA GLU A 167 0.29 -13.45 -23.96
C GLU A 167 0.49 -12.47 -25.13
N LEU A 168 0.68 -11.17 -24.88
CA LEU A 168 1.07 -10.21 -25.92
C LEU A 168 2.49 -10.44 -26.45
N GLY A 169 3.33 -11.22 -25.74
CA GLY A 169 4.65 -11.61 -26.21
C GLY A 169 5.63 -10.43 -26.35
N LEU A 170 5.46 -9.38 -25.56
CA LEU A 170 6.34 -8.22 -25.60
C LEU A 170 7.72 -8.54 -25.06
N GLU A 171 8.75 -8.05 -25.75
CA GLU A 171 10.14 -8.32 -25.41
C GLU A 171 10.66 -7.43 -24.27
N ASN A 172 11.76 -7.91 -23.66
CA ASN A 172 12.51 -7.24 -22.60
C ASN A 172 11.67 -6.84 -21.37
N ILE A 173 10.76 -7.73 -20.95
CA ILE A 173 9.96 -7.55 -19.72
C ILE A 173 10.61 -8.28 -18.57
N ARG A 174 10.76 -7.58 -17.44
CA ARG A 174 11.22 -8.16 -16.17
C ARG A 174 10.09 -8.24 -15.14
N TRP A 175 9.16 -7.30 -15.20
CA TRP A 175 8.08 -7.17 -14.23
C TRP A 175 6.75 -6.86 -14.92
N PHE A 176 5.71 -7.60 -14.55
CA PHE A 176 4.32 -7.28 -14.84
C PHE A 176 3.74 -6.57 -13.63
N VAL A 177 3.34 -5.32 -13.79
CA VAL A 177 2.74 -4.52 -12.71
C VAL A 177 1.25 -4.37 -12.97
N MET A 178 0.44 -4.87 -12.05
CA MET A 178 -1.00 -4.71 -12.07
C MET A 178 -1.40 -3.49 -11.22
N GLY A 179 -2.43 -2.78 -11.65
CA GLY A 179 -3.13 -1.76 -10.86
C GLY A 179 -4.48 -1.43 -11.49
N ASP A 180 -5.31 -0.67 -10.79
CA ASP A 180 -6.64 -0.26 -11.28
C ASP A 180 -6.63 1.14 -11.92
N ASP A 181 -7.68 1.49 -12.65
CA ASP A 181 -7.83 2.78 -13.36
C ASP A 181 -7.92 4.02 -12.45
N ASP A 182 -8.08 3.83 -11.14
CA ASP A 182 -8.01 4.85 -10.07
C ASP A 182 -6.76 4.71 -9.18
N THR A 183 -5.73 4.04 -9.69
CA THR A 183 -4.41 3.92 -9.02
C THR A 183 -3.45 4.98 -9.55
N VAL A 184 -2.83 5.74 -8.64
CA VAL A 184 -1.77 6.70 -8.95
C VAL A 184 -0.42 6.07 -8.58
N PHE A 185 0.41 5.79 -9.58
CA PHE A 185 1.76 5.23 -9.37
C PHE A 185 2.83 6.33 -9.31
N PHE A 186 3.82 6.14 -8.43
CA PHE A 186 5.03 6.92 -8.34
C PHE A 186 6.16 6.14 -9.02
N THR A 187 6.25 6.27 -10.34
CA THR A 187 6.97 5.32 -11.22
C THR A 187 8.48 5.24 -10.97
N ASP A 188 9.15 6.34 -10.62
CA ASP A 188 10.58 6.35 -10.28
C ASP A 188 10.85 5.59 -8.97
N ASN A 189 9.94 5.72 -8.00
CA ASN A 189 9.97 4.97 -6.75
C ASN A 189 9.66 3.48 -6.96
N LEU A 190 8.68 3.15 -7.81
CA LEU A 190 8.38 1.78 -8.21
C LEU A 190 9.61 1.11 -8.86
N VAL A 191 10.28 1.80 -9.80
CA VAL A 191 11.52 1.30 -10.43
C VAL A 191 12.59 1.06 -9.37
N THR A 192 12.77 2.00 -8.44
CA THR A 192 13.73 1.88 -7.35
C THR A 192 13.45 0.66 -6.49
N VAL A 193 12.19 0.41 -6.13
CA VAL A 193 11.77 -0.77 -5.37
C VAL A 193 12.06 -2.06 -6.12
N LEU A 194 11.64 -2.16 -7.39
CA LEU A 194 11.82 -3.39 -8.19
C LEU A 194 13.28 -3.65 -8.56
N ALA A 195 14.12 -2.62 -8.60
CA ALA A 195 15.55 -2.76 -8.85
C ALA A 195 16.31 -3.45 -7.69
N LYS A 196 15.71 -3.53 -6.48
CA LYS A 196 16.27 -4.28 -5.33
C LYS A 196 16.29 -5.79 -5.56
N TYR A 197 15.37 -6.29 -6.38
CA TYR A 197 15.10 -7.70 -6.52
C TYR A 197 15.73 -8.29 -7.78
N ASN A 198 16.28 -9.50 -7.66
CA ASN A 198 16.76 -10.25 -8.81
C ASN A 198 15.56 -10.70 -9.66
N HIS A 199 15.28 -9.98 -10.75
CA HIS A 199 14.15 -10.24 -11.64
C HIS A 199 14.15 -11.63 -12.30
N ASN A 200 15.26 -12.39 -12.22
CA ASN A 200 15.33 -13.78 -12.67
C ASN A 200 14.85 -14.80 -11.62
N GLN A 201 14.37 -14.34 -10.48
CA GLN A 201 13.74 -15.17 -9.44
C GLN A 201 12.24 -14.90 -9.40
N MET A 202 11.49 -15.83 -8.80
CA MET A 202 10.05 -15.71 -8.65
C MET A 202 9.67 -14.79 -7.50
N TYR A 203 9.16 -13.60 -7.82
CA TYR A 203 8.71 -12.61 -6.85
C TYR A 203 7.27 -12.16 -7.13
N TYR A 204 6.50 -12.13 -6.06
CA TYR A 204 5.20 -11.45 -5.95
C TYR A 204 5.35 -10.32 -4.93
N ILE A 205 5.30 -9.07 -5.39
CA ILE A 205 5.61 -7.88 -4.59
C ILE A 205 4.40 -6.96 -4.52
N GLY A 206 4.06 -6.48 -3.33
CA GLY A 206 2.99 -5.49 -3.12
C GLY A 206 2.73 -5.28 -1.63
N ALA A 207 1.53 -4.87 -1.26
CA ALA A 207 1.16 -4.66 0.14
C ALA A 207 -0.26 -5.11 0.48
N ASN A 208 -0.48 -5.25 1.78
CA ASN A 208 -1.78 -5.50 2.38
C ASN A 208 -2.63 -4.24 2.47
N SER A 209 -3.88 -4.43 2.89
CA SER A 209 -4.76 -3.35 3.27
C SER A 209 -4.24 -2.62 4.53
N GLU A 210 -4.55 -1.33 4.64
CA GLU A 210 -4.35 -0.59 5.88
C GLU A 210 -5.32 -1.06 6.99
N SER A 211 -6.50 -1.56 6.60
CA SER A 211 -7.56 -2.02 7.50
C SER A 211 -7.44 -3.52 7.78
N VAL A 212 -7.24 -3.89 9.04
CA VAL A 212 -7.10 -5.29 9.48
C VAL A 212 -8.30 -6.16 9.08
N GLU A 213 -9.51 -5.61 9.08
CA GLU A 213 -10.72 -6.35 8.70
C GLU A 213 -10.69 -6.82 7.24
N GLN A 214 -10.05 -6.07 6.34
CA GLN A 214 -9.88 -6.49 4.95
C GLN A 214 -8.91 -7.67 4.88
N ASP A 215 -7.78 -7.63 5.60
CA ASP A 215 -6.80 -8.72 5.59
C ASP A 215 -7.32 -9.99 6.29
N MET A 216 -8.21 -9.84 7.28
CA MET A 216 -8.88 -10.97 7.93
C MET A 216 -9.90 -11.65 7.01
N GLU A 217 -10.65 -10.88 6.23
CA GLU A 217 -11.65 -11.39 5.29
C GLU A 217 -11.00 -11.98 4.03
N HIS A 218 -9.96 -11.34 3.50
CA HIS A 218 -9.34 -11.72 2.23
C HIS A 218 -8.07 -12.54 2.44
N SER A 219 -6.96 -11.93 2.89
CA SER A 219 -5.76 -12.63 3.40
C SER A 219 -4.59 -11.67 3.64
N TYR A 220 -3.83 -11.90 4.71
CA TYR A 220 -2.53 -11.25 4.97
C TYR A 220 -1.42 -11.61 3.96
N ALA A 221 -1.67 -12.56 3.06
CA ALA A 221 -0.77 -12.96 1.98
C ALA A 221 -1.17 -12.36 0.62
N THR A 222 -2.27 -11.60 0.53
CA THR A 222 -2.70 -10.94 -0.70
C THR A 222 -2.00 -9.59 -0.85
N ALA A 223 -1.38 -9.35 -2.01
CA ALA A 223 -1.14 -7.98 -2.45
C ALA A 223 -2.44 -7.45 -3.04
N TYR A 224 -2.97 -6.39 -2.45
CA TYR A 224 -4.25 -5.83 -2.85
C TYR A 224 -4.13 -5.19 -4.24
N GLY A 225 -5.06 -5.57 -5.13
CA GLY A 225 -4.97 -5.23 -6.56
C GLY A 225 -4.99 -3.72 -6.83
N GLY A 226 -5.76 -2.97 -6.04
CA GLY A 226 -5.90 -1.53 -6.18
C GLY A 226 -4.62 -0.76 -5.84
N ALA A 227 -3.92 -1.13 -4.76
CA ALA A 227 -2.58 -0.64 -4.43
C ALA A 227 -1.61 -0.94 -5.58
N GLY A 228 -1.89 -2.01 -6.32
CA GLY A 228 -1.05 -2.56 -7.34
C GLY A 228 -0.04 -3.56 -6.77
N PHE A 229 0.43 -4.44 -7.65
CA PHE A 229 1.42 -5.45 -7.32
C PHE A 229 2.29 -5.76 -8.54
N ALA A 230 3.50 -6.26 -8.29
CA ALA A 230 4.43 -6.68 -9.32
C ALA A 230 4.66 -8.19 -9.28
N ILE A 231 4.67 -8.82 -10.46
CA ILE A 231 5.02 -10.22 -10.68
C ILE A 231 6.26 -10.25 -11.58
N SER A 232 7.32 -10.87 -11.11
CA SER A 232 8.55 -11.10 -11.90
C SER A 232 8.27 -11.98 -13.12
N TYR A 233 9.03 -11.82 -14.20
CA TYR A 233 8.84 -12.59 -15.42
C TYR A 233 8.83 -14.12 -15.21
N PRO A 234 9.76 -14.75 -14.46
CA PRO A 234 9.71 -16.20 -14.24
C PRO A 234 8.45 -16.66 -13.50
N LEU A 235 7.95 -15.86 -12.54
CA LEU A 235 6.70 -16.17 -11.86
C LEU A 235 5.50 -16.04 -12.78
N ALA A 236 5.49 -15.05 -13.69
CA ALA A 236 4.44 -14.91 -14.67
C ALA A 236 4.35 -16.15 -15.57
N VAL A 237 5.49 -16.70 -16.01
CA VAL A 237 5.54 -17.94 -16.82
C VAL A 237 4.81 -19.10 -16.14
N GLU A 238 5.07 -19.34 -14.85
CA GLU A 238 4.39 -20.42 -14.12
C GLU A 238 2.92 -20.10 -13.86
N LEU A 239 2.61 -18.85 -13.48
CA LEU A 239 1.26 -18.41 -13.20
C LEU A 239 0.33 -18.60 -14.40
N VAL A 240 0.72 -18.13 -15.61
CA VAL A 240 -0.17 -18.17 -16.78
C VAL A 240 -0.53 -19.58 -17.24
N ARG A 241 0.32 -20.57 -16.94
CA ARG A 241 0.09 -21.99 -17.26
C ARG A 241 -1.06 -22.56 -16.45
N ILE A 242 -1.16 -22.18 -15.17
CA ILE A 242 -2.16 -22.72 -14.25
C ILE A 242 -3.39 -21.81 -14.07
N LEU A 243 -3.27 -20.51 -14.40
CA LEU A 243 -4.18 -19.46 -13.96
C LEU A 243 -5.66 -19.76 -14.24
N ASP A 244 -6.00 -20.22 -15.45
CA ASP A 244 -7.41 -20.46 -15.79
C ASP A 244 -8.01 -21.61 -14.97
N GLY A 245 -7.25 -22.68 -14.74
CA GLY A 245 -7.68 -23.79 -13.90
C GLY A 245 -7.76 -23.38 -12.43
N CYS A 246 -6.79 -22.59 -11.98
CA CYS A 246 -6.75 -22.04 -10.63
C CYS A 246 -7.92 -21.09 -10.32
N ILE A 247 -8.24 -20.16 -11.23
CA ILE A 247 -9.40 -19.26 -11.08
C ILE A 247 -10.70 -20.05 -10.89
N ASN A 248 -10.85 -21.18 -11.58
CA ASN A 248 -12.00 -22.06 -11.41
C ASN A 248 -11.98 -22.82 -10.08
N ARG A 249 -10.82 -23.15 -9.51
CA ARG A 249 -10.71 -23.76 -8.19
C ARG A 249 -11.11 -22.78 -7.08
N TYR A 250 -10.73 -21.51 -7.23
CA TYR A 250 -11.08 -20.42 -6.31
C TYR A 250 -12.27 -19.60 -6.81
N HIS A 251 -13.31 -20.27 -7.34
CA HIS A 251 -14.47 -19.62 -7.93
C HIS A 251 -15.30 -18.82 -6.92
N GLU A 252 -15.18 -19.15 -5.64
CA GLU A 252 -15.85 -18.56 -4.49
C GLU A 252 -15.14 -17.31 -3.93
N PHE A 253 -13.89 -17.03 -4.35
CA PHE A 253 -13.17 -15.84 -3.89
C PHE A 253 -13.78 -14.56 -4.47
N TYR A 254 -13.87 -13.53 -3.61
CA TYR A 254 -14.46 -12.22 -3.90
C TYR A 254 -13.72 -11.44 -5.00
N GLY A 255 -12.44 -11.16 -4.77
CA GLY A 255 -11.64 -10.26 -5.59
C GLY A 255 -10.74 -11.00 -6.59
N SER A 256 -10.22 -10.26 -7.58
CA SER A 256 -9.21 -10.77 -8.51
C SER A 256 -7.86 -11.02 -7.84
N ASP A 257 -7.49 -10.15 -6.92
CA ASP A 257 -6.27 -10.23 -6.13
C ASP A 257 -6.22 -11.49 -5.26
N SER A 258 -7.32 -11.81 -4.58
CA SER A 258 -7.46 -13.05 -3.81
C SER A 258 -7.32 -14.28 -4.71
N LYS A 259 -7.87 -14.25 -5.93
CA LYS A 259 -7.71 -15.35 -6.90
C LYS A 259 -6.25 -15.50 -7.33
N ILE A 260 -5.55 -14.39 -7.60
CA ILE A 260 -4.12 -14.41 -7.93
C ILE A 260 -3.32 -14.95 -6.75
N GLN A 261 -3.58 -14.48 -5.53
CA GLN A 261 -2.92 -14.96 -4.32
C GLN A 261 -3.14 -16.48 -4.11
N GLY A 262 -4.35 -16.98 -4.36
CA GLY A 262 -4.65 -18.41 -4.33
C GLY A 262 -3.76 -19.19 -5.30
N CYS A 263 -3.66 -18.73 -6.55
CA CYS A 263 -2.80 -19.36 -7.56
C CYS A 263 -1.31 -19.31 -7.18
N LEU A 264 -0.86 -18.20 -6.61
CA LEU A 264 0.51 -18.07 -6.14
C LEU A 264 0.80 -18.99 -4.94
N SER A 265 -0.21 -19.28 -4.12
CA SER A 265 -0.12 -20.29 -3.06
C SER A 265 0.03 -21.71 -3.60
N GLU A 266 -0.62 -22.04 -4.72
CA GLU A 266 -0.41 -23.33 -5.41
C GLU A 266 1.02 -23.46 -5.97
N ILE A 267 1.60 -22.36 -6.44
CA ILE A 267 2.99 -22.31 -6.92
C ILE A 267 3.97 -22.33 -5.74
N GLY A 268 3.55 -21.88 -4.56
CA GLY A 268 4.37 -21.80 -3.35
C GLY A 268 5.20 -20.53 -3.24
N VAL A 269 4.78 -19.44 -3.90
CA VAL A 269 5.47 -18.14 -3.84
C VAL A 269 4.73 -17.18 -2.91
N PRO A 270 5.33 -16.76 -1.78
CA PRO A 270 4.69 -15.87 -0.83
C PRO A 270 4.75 -14.40 -1.29
N LEU A 271 3.89 -13.58 -0.70
CA LEU A 271 3.96 -12.13 -0.83
C LEU A 271 5.24 -11.57 -0.22
N THR A 272 5.98 -10.81 -1.01
CA THR A 272 7.05 -9.93 -0.59
C THR A 272 6.48 -8.54 -0.34
N LYS A 273 6.38 -8.14 0.93
CA LYS A 273 5.72 -6.90 1.33
C LYS A 273 6.61 -5.68 1.14
N GLU A 274 6.08 -4.66 0.45
CA GLU A 274 6.71 -3.35 0.27
C GLU A 274 5.77 -2.26 0.79
N LEU A 275 6.20 -1.51 1.80
CA LEU A 275 5.33 -0.63 2.60
C LEU A 275 4.82 0.62 1.86
N GLY A 276 5.32 0.89 0.65
CA GLY A 276 4.93 2.05 -0.14
C GLY A 276 3.76 1.83 -1.10
N PHE A 277 3.27 0.59 -1.21
CA PHE A 277 2.04 0.32 -1.94
C PHE A 277 0.86 0.55 -0.99
N HIS A 278 -0.05 1.46 -1.35
CA HIS A 278 -1.22 1.77 -0.52
C HIS A 278 -2.51 1.47 -1.24
N GLN A 279 -3.27 0.52 -0.70
CA GLN A 279 -4.64 0.24 -1.12
C GLN A 279 -5.55 1.41 -0.72
N MET A 280 -5.16 2.16 0.31
CA MET A 280 -5.94 3.27 0.89
C MET A 280 -7.33 2.81 1.32
N ASP A 281 -7.40 1.60 1.89
CA ASP A 281 -8.60 1.03 2.50
C ASP A 281 -8.86 1.70 3.85
N ILE A 282 -9.10 3.00 3.79
CA ILE A 282 -9.43 3.87 4.90
C ILE A 282 -10.54 4.82 4.45
N ARG A 283 -11.22 5.43 5.42
CA ARG A 283 -12.25 6.45 5.19
C ARG A 283 -11.89 7.72 5.93
N GLY A 284 -12.37 8.87 5.44
CA GLY A 284 -12.12 10.16 6.09
C GLY A 284 -10.82 10.81 5.60
N LEU A 285 -10.06 11.44 6.52
CA LEU A 285 -8.90 12.24 6.16
C LEU A 285 -7.61 11.39 6.16
N PRO A 286 -6.93 11.18 5.01
CA PRO A 286 -5.73 10.36 4.92
C PRO A 286 -4.48 11.02 5.54
N TYR A 287 -4.61 12.24 6.08
CA TYR A 287 -3.52 13.05 6.59
C TYR A 287 -2.59 12.30 7.55
N GLY A 288 -3.12 11.63 8.56
CA GLY A 288 -2.29 10.95 9.54
C GLY A 288 -1.46 9.80 8.97
N LEU A 289 -1.99 9.07 7.98
CA LEU A 289 -1.27 8.01 7.25
C LEU A 289 -0.11 8.60 6.44
N LEU A 290 -0.38 9.63 5.65
CA LEU A 290 0.62 10.23 4.75
C LEU A 290 1.66 11.08 5.50
N ALA A 291 1.26 11.77 6.57
CA ALA A 291 2.16 12.58 7.39
C ALA A 291 3.14 11.75 8.24
N ALA A 292 2.80 10.49 8.51
CA ALA A 292 3.65 9.53 9.22
C ALA A 292 3.95 8.32 8.33
N HIS A 293 4.17 8.56 7.03
CA HIS A 293 4.49 7.52 6.07
C HIS A 293 5.70 6.68 6.58
N PRO A 294 5.65 5.34 6.42
CA PRO A 294 6.76 4.48 6.84
C PRO A 294 8.07 4.85 6.13
N VAL A 295 9.20 4.41 6.69
CA VAL A 295 10.54 4.60 6.08
C VAL A 295 10.68 3.65 4.87
N ALA A 296 10.04 4.04 3.78
CA ALA A 296 9.97 3.34 2.51
C ALA A 296 9.60 4.37 1.42
N PRO A 297 10.00 4.19 0.16
CA PRO A 297 9.55 5.06 -0.92
C PRO A 297 8.04 4.92 -1.14
N LEU A 298 7.33 6.03 -1.33
CA LEU A 298 5.91 6.00 -1.74
C LEU A 298 5.81 5.42 -3.15
N VAL A 299 5.04 4.35 -3.36
CA VAL A 299 4.95 3.62 -4.64
C VAL A 299 3.61 3.84 -5.32
N SER A 300 2.51 3.80 -4.58
CA SER A 300 1.18 3.99 -5.15
C SER A 300 0.16 4.45 -4.11
N LEU A 301 -0.90 5.11 -4.61
CA LEU A 301 -2.09 5.45 -3.86
C LEU A 301 -3.32 5.01 -4.66
N HIS A 302 -4.30 4.41 -3.99
CA HIS A 302 -5.54 3.93 -4.58
C HIS A 302 -6.78 4.51 -3.86
N HIS A 303 -7.99 4.15 -4.29
CA HIS A 303 -9.27 4.54 -3.66
C HIS A 303 -9.39 6.03 -3.28
N LEU A 304 -8.77 6.91 -4.07
CA LEU A 304 -8.69 8.32 -3.73
C LEU A 304 -10.07 9.00 -3.70
N ASP A 305 -11.04 8.47 -4.46
CA ASP A 305 -12.45 8.91 -4.45
C ASP A 305 -13.18 8.65 -3.12
N ASP A 306 -12.72 7.68 -2.35
CA ASP A 306 -13.33 7.20 -1.11
C ASP A 306 -12.78 7.89 0.16
N VAL A 307 -11.76 8.73 -0.01
CA VAL A 307 -11.15 9.56 1.03
C VAL A 307 -11.33 11.06 0.75
N LEU A 308 -11.14 11.87 1.79
CA LEU A 308 -11.07 13.32 1.66
C LEU A 308 -9.78 13.73 0.92
N PRO A 309 -9.74 14.91 0.27
CA PRO A 309 -8.54 15.43 -0.38
C PRO A 309 -7.31 15.40 0.54
N ILE A 310 -6.15 15.06 -0.03
CA ILE A 310 -4.88 14.88 0.70
C ILE A 310 -4.43 16.20 1.34
N PHE A 311 -4.65 17.31 0.62
CA PHE A 311 -4.51 18.66 1.13
C PHE A 311 -5.90 19.22 1.42
N PRO A 312 -6.22 19.51 2.70
CA PRO A 312 -7.46 20.16 3.06
C PRO A 312 -7.64 21.49 2.32
N SER A 313 -8.90 21.86 2.03
CA SER A 313 -9.28 23.08 1.30
C SER A 313 -9.00 23.08 -0.22
N GLN A 314 -8.51 21.98 -0.78
CA GLN A 314 -8.36 21.80 -2.23
C GLN A 314 -9.34 20.74 -2.75
N THR A 315 -9.61 20.77 -4.06
CA THR A 315 -10.25 19.61 -4.70
C THR A 315 -9.30 18.42 -4.67
N ARG A 316 -9.85 17.21 -4.84
CA ARG A 316 -9.05 15.97 -4.88
C ARG A 316 -7.93 16.06 -5.92
N MET A 317 -8.24 16.52 -7.13
CA MET A 317 -7.26 16.60 -8.21
C MET A 317 -6.21 17.68 -7.98
N GLU A 318 -6.57 18.85 -7.45
CA GLU A 318 -5.59 19.85 -7.06
C GLU A 318 -4.65 19.33 -5.97
N SER A 319 -5.19 18.61 -4.99
CA SER A 319 -4.40 18.02 -3.91
C SER A 319 -3.40 16.98 -4.40
N LEU A 320 -3.78 16.15 -5.37
CA LEU A 320 -2.90 15.16 -5.98
C LEU A 320 -1.83 15.82 -6.84
N LYS A 321 -2.21 16.79 -7.68
CA LYS A 321 -1.24 17.57 -8.47
C LYS A 321 -0.19 18.25 -7.60
N ARG A 322 -0.59 18.74 -6.42
CA ARG A 322 0.33 19.32 -5.44
C ARG A 322 1.30 18.30 -4.83
N LEU A 323 0.81 17.11 -4.49
CA LEU A 323 1.69 16.04 -4.01
C LEU A 323 2.69 15.63 -5.10
N ILE A 324 2.21 15.51 -6.35
CA ILE A 324 3.01 15.11 -7.49
C ILE A 324 4.06 16.15 -7.85
N SER A 325 3.76 17.45 -7.76
CA SER A 325 4.77 18.48 -8.01
C SER A 325 5.94 18.40 -7.02
N GLY A 326 5.70 18.03 -5.76
CA GLY A 326 6.75 17.70 -4.80
C GLY A 326 7.55 16.47 -5.21
N TYR A 327 6.85 15.42 -5.62
CA TYR A 327 7.46 14.17 -6.10
C TYR A 327 8.35 14.36 -7.33
N GLU A 328 7.96 15.19 -8.29
CA GLU A 328 8.76 15.44 -9.50
C GLU A 328 10.12 16.09 -9.20
N VAL A 329 10.24 16.80 -8.08
CA VAL A 329 11.49 17.46 -7.67
C VAL A 329 12.44 16.49 -6.95
N ASP A 330 11.93 15.70 -6.00
CA ASP A 330 12.71 14.70 -5.25
C ASP A 330 11.91 13.40 -4.98
N PRO A 331 11.82 12.50 -5.98
CA PRO A 331 10.95 11.32 -5.93
C PRO A 331 11.15 10.47 -4.67
N GLY A 332 12.42 10.17 -4.34
CA GLY A 332 12.79 9.27 -3.26
C GLY A 332 12.53 9.84 -1.86
N ARG A 333 12.33 11.15 -1.73
CA ARG A 333 12.08 11.85 -0.46
C ARG A 333 10.60 12.12 -0.20
N THR A 334 9.74 11.91 -1.19
CA THR A 334 8.29 12.18 -1.08
C THR A 334 7.70 11.46 0.14
N LEU A 335 6.98 12.23 0.98
CA LEU A 335 6.39 11.84 2.27
C LEU A 335 7.36 11.36 3.34
N GLN A 336 8.67 11.33 3.08
CA GLN A 336 9.62 10.82 4.06
C GLN A 336 9.62 11.68 5.31
N HIS A 337 9.48 10.98 6.42
CA HIS A 337 9.33 11.57 7.74
C HIS A 337 10.70 11.88 8.33
N SER A 338 10.88 12.99 9.04
CA SER A 338 12.10 13.36 9.77
C SER A 338 11.73 14.13 11.05
N PHE A 339 12.52 13.98 12.12
CA PHE A 339 12.27 14.64 13.41
C PHE A 339 13.50 15.36 13.91
N CYS A 340 13.29 16.54 14.48
CA CYS A 340 14.33 17.33 15.13
C CYS A 340 13.77 18.14 16.29
N TYR A 341 14.67 18.57 17.16
CA TYR A 341 14.32 19.22 18.41
C TYR A 341 15.03 20.56 18.51
N ASP A 342 14.31 21.57 18.97
CA ASP A 342 14.87 22.84 19.41
C ASP A 342 14.91 22.85 20.94
N LEU A 343 16.06 22.51 21.52
CA LEU A 343 16.22 22.49 22.96
C LEU A 343 16.20 23.89 23.60
N ARG A 344 16.46 24.95 22.83
CA ARG A 344 16.40 26.33 23.36
C ARG A 344 14.96 26.78 23.53
N ARG A 345 14.10 26.43 22.58
CA ARG A 345 12.67 26.78 22.57
C ARG A 345 11.77 25.69 23.15
N ASN A 346 12.33 24.54 23.53
CA ASN A 346 11.62 23.32 23.92
C ASN A 346 10.61 22.85 22.86
N TRP A 347 11.01 22.86 21.59
CA TRP A 347 10.15 22.43 20.49
C TRP A 347 10.53 21.08 19.92
N SER A 348 9.54 20.38 19.40
CA SER A 348 9.74 19.26 18.48
C SER A 348 9.19 19.63 17.12
N VAL A 349 9.96 19.34 16.08
CA VAL A 349 9.55 19.54 14.69
C VAL A 349 9.53 18.19 14.00
N SER A 350 8.42 17.91 13.33
CA SER A 350 8.19 16.70 12.54
C SER A 350 7.92 17.10 11.11
N VAL A 351 8.75 16.63 10.18
CA VAL A 351 8.69 16.98 8.75
C VAL A 351 8.32 15.74 7.94
N SER A 352 7.20 15.77 7.23
CA SER A 352 6.92 14.87 6.11
C SER A 352 7.23 15.65 4.82
N TRP A 353 8.37 15.33 4.21
CA TRP A 353 8.90 16.14 3.11
C TRP A 353 7.95 16.11 1.90
N GLY A 354 7.71 17.29 1.30
CA GLY A 354 6.73 17.45 0.23
C GLY A 354 5.26 17.38 0.67
N TYR A 355 4.95 17.33 1.98
CA TYR A 355 3.56 17.27 2.45
C TYR A 355 3.22 18.16 3.63
N THR A 356 3.85 17.95 4.79
CA THR A 356 3.50 18.71 6.00
C THR A 356 4.66 18.86 6.98
N VAL A 357 4.64 19.96 7.75
CA VAL A 357 5.46 20.16 8.94
C VAL A 357 4.53 20.30 10.15
N MET A 358 4.88 19.64 11.26
CA MET A 358 4.20 19.75 12.54
C MET A 358 5.16 20.32 13.58
N LEU A 359 4.77 21.43 14.20
CA LEU A 359 5.50 22.07 15.29
C LEU A 359 4.79 21.80 16.62
N TYR A 360 5.49 21.18 17.54
CA TYR A 360 5.05 20.95 18.91
C TYR A 360 5.75 21.93 19.83
N PRO A 361 5.03 22.77 20.59
CA PRO A 361 5.60 23.67 21.60
C PRO A 361 5.98 22.91 22.88
N SER A 362 6.52 21.71 22.73
CA SER A 362 7.02 20.82 23.79
C SER A 362 7.97 19.78 23.20
N LEU A 363 8.76 19.14 24.06
CA LEU A 363 9.61 18.01 23.68
C LEU A 363 8.78 16.71 23.69
N VAL A 364 8.54 16.17 22.50
CA VAL A 364 7.69 15.00 22.24
C VAL A 364 8.57 13.82 21.84
N THR A 365 8.36 12.66 22.44
CA THR A 365 9.21 11.49 22.14
C THR A 365 9.15 11.09 20.66
N ALA A 366 10.26 10.59 20.14
CA ALA A 366 10.32 10.08 18.77
C ALA A 366 9.25 9.02 18.50
N LYS A 367 8.92 8.19 19.51
CA LYS A 367 7.84 7.19 19.42
C LYS A 367 6.46 7.82 19.18
N LYS A 368 6.15 8.93 19.84
CA LYS A 368 4.87 9.65 19.63
C LYS A 368 4.89 10.38 18.28
N LEU A 369 6.03 10.93 17.86
CA LEU A 369 6.17 11.61 16.57
C LEU A 369 6.05 10.66 15.37
N GLU A 370 6.59 9.44 15.45
CA GLU A 370 6.47 8.42 14.37
C GLU A 370 5.10 7.75 14.31
N THR A 371 4.28 7.88 15.36
CA THR A 371 2.97 7.23 15.40
C THR A 371 1.94 8.12 14.68
N ALA A 372 1.29 7.55 13.65
CA ALA A 372 0.30 8.22 12.82
C ALA A 372 -0.87 8.75 13.64
N PHE A 373 -1.30 9.99 13.36
CA PHE A 373 -2.56 10.48 13.91
C PHE A 373 -3.73 9.71 13.31
N GLN A 374 -4.68 9.33 14.16
CA GLN A 374 -5.89 8.67 13.71
C GLN A 374 -6.90 9.70 13.17
N THR A 375 -6.68 10.17 11.94
CA THR A 375 -7.57 11.10 11.23
C THR A 375 -8.54 10.40 10.28
N PHE A 376 -8.52 9.07 10.27
CA PHE A 376 -9.24 8.20 9.36
C PHE A 376 -9.90 7.02 10.12
N GLN A 377 -10.75 6.30 9.41
CA GLN A 377 -11.51 5.15 9.89
C GLN A 377 -11.23 3.93 9.00
N THR A 378 -11.56 2.73 9.49
CA THR A 378 -11.46 1.48 8.74
C THR A 378 -12.39 1.47 7.51
N TRP A 379 -12.04 0.68 6.49
CA TRP A 379 -12.72 0.66 5.19
C TRP A 379 -14.20 0.25 5.26
N GLY A 380 -14.48 -0.90 5.85
CA GLY A 380 -15.77 -1.56 5.92
C GLY A 380 -16.59 -1.09 7.12
N SER A 381 -16.08 -1.30 8.34
CA SER A 381 -16.82 -0.99 9.57
C SER A 381 -16.86 0.51 9.94
N ARG A 382 -15.98 1.32 9.34
CA ARG A 382 -15.85 2.77 9.63
C ARG A 382 -15.59 3.05 11.11
N HIS A 383 -14.89 2.14 11.76
CA HIS A 383 -14.45 2.28 13.15
C HIS A 383 -13.06 2.88 13.24
N GLY A 384 -12.63 3.18 14.45
CA GLY A 384 -11.30 3.72 14.72
C GLY A 384 -10.15 2.72 14.61
N GLY A 385 -10.34 1.55 14.02
CA GLY A 385 -9.36 0.48 13.94
C GLY A 385 -10.00 -0.89 14.15
N PRO A 386 -9.19 -1.97 14.19
CA PRO A 386 -7.73 -1.95 14.13
C PRO A 386 -7.16 -1.70 12.72
N PHE A 387 -5.94 -1.17 12.67
CA PHE A 387 -5.15 -0.97 11.45
C PHE A 387 -3.89 -1.85 11.48
N THR A 388 -3.27 -2.09 10.33
CA THR A 388 -2.02 -2.88 10.21
C THR A 388 -0.77 -2.15 10.71
N PHE A 389 -0.95 -0.92 11.22
CA PHE A 389 0.06 -0.07 11.83
C PHE A 389 -0.51 0.64 13.06
N ASN A 390 0.37 1.17 13.91
CA ASN A 390 -0.04 1.86 15.12
C ASN A 390 -0.55 3.27 14.81
N THR A 391 -1.69 3.62 15.40
CA THR A 391 -2.23 4.97 15.38
C THR A 391 -2.25 5.55 16.79
N ARG A 392 -2.35 6.87 16.89
CA ARG A 392 -2.63 7.59 18.13
C ARG A 392 -3.82 8.52 17.95
N THR A 393 -4.59 8.68 19.02
CA THR A 393 -5.72 9.60 19.02
C THR A 393 -5.25 11.04 18.85
N VAL A 394 -6.08 11.84 18.19
CA VAL A 394 -5.93 13.30 18.19
C VAL A 394 -6.40 13.79 19.56
N SER A 395 -5.50 14.40 20.33
CA SER A 395 -5.82 14.89 21.67
C SER A 395 -6.88 16.00 21.59
N SER A 396 -7.74 16.08 22.61
CA SER A 396 -8.63 17.23 22.84
C SER A 396 -7.97 18.33 23.69
N ASP A 397 -6.74 18.08 24.17
CA ASP A 397 -5.97 19.10 24.88
C ASP A 397 -5.25 19.99 23.85
N PRO A 398 -5.54 21.30 23.80
CA PRO A 398 -4.90 22.24 22.89
C PRO A 398 -3.37 22.28 23.03
N CYS A 399 -2.86 21.91 24.20
CA CYS A 399 -1.42 21.84 24.50
C CYS A 399 -0.72 20.63 23.87
N GLU A 400 -1.47 19.57 23.55
CA GLU A 400 -0.94 18.35 22.93
C GLU A 400 -1.09 18.32 21.41
N ILE A 401 -1.81 19.30 20.85
CA ILE A 401 -2.05 19.45 19.43
C ILE A 401 -0.88 20.21 18.78
N PRO A 402 -0.24 19.67 17.72
CA PRO A 402 0.77 20.42 17.00
C PRO A 402 0.16 21.54 16.16
N LEU A 403 0.93 22.58 15.95
CA LEU A 403 0.71 23.53 14.87
C LEU A 403 1.06 22.85 13.54
N VAL A 404 0.12 22.84 12.61
CA VAL A 404 0.24 22.14 11.32
C VAL A 404 0.55 23.15 10.22
N TYR A 405 1.50 22.79 9.36
CA TYR A 405 1.88 23.54 8.17
C TYR A 405 1.81 22.61 6.97
N LEU A 406 1.19 23.04 5.88
CA LEU A 406 1.06 22.24 4.66
C LEU A 406 2.02 22.76 3.60
N LEU A 407 2.52 21.86 2.74
CA LEU A 407 3.40 22.23 1.63
C LEU A 407 2.75 23.39 0.88
N ASP A 408 3.51 24.46 0.69
CA ASP A 408 3.11 25.60 -0.11
C ASP A 408 3.73 25.51 -1.51
N ARG A 409 5.07 25.45 -1.52
CA ARG A 409 5.93 25.54 -2.69
C ARG A 409 7.10 24.56 -2.60
N VAL A 410 7.57 24.10 -3.74
CA VAL A 410 8.77 23.25 -3.88
C VAL A 410 9.68 23.80 -4.98
N GLU A 411 10.98 23.79 -4.73
CA GLU A 411 12.00 24.28 -5.65
C GLU A 411 13.23 23.37 -5.66
N SER A 412 13.88 23.27 -6.83
CA SER A 412 15.25 22.79 -6.95
C SER A 412 16.19 23.98 -6.92
N VAL A 413 17.13 24.00 -5.98
CA VAL A 413 18.11 25.06 -5.77
C VAL A 413 19.47 24.52 -6.19
N GLY A 414 20.12 25.17 -7.15
CA GLY A 414 21.46 24.76 -7.60
C GLY A 414 21.56 23.36 -8.23
N GLY A 415 20.44 22.70 -8.56
CA GLY A 415 20.39 21.38 -9.19
C GLY A 415 20.48 20.19 -8.21
N ASP A 416 21.27 20.35 -7.15
CA ASP A 416 21.57 19.30 -6.17
C ASP A 416 20.91 19.50 -4.81
N GLU A 417 20.20 20.61 -4.60
CA GLU A 417 19.46 20.91 -3.38
C GLU A 417 17.98 21.13 -3.65
N THR A 418 17.18 20.89 -2.62
CA THR A 418 15.74 21.09 -2.63
C THR A 418 15.38 22.08 -1.54
N LEU A 419 14.39 22.93 -1.82
CA LEU A 419 13.80 23.86 -0.86
C LEU A 419 12.28 23.75 -0.93
N THR A 420 11.64 23.43 0.19
CA THR A 420 10.19 23.43 0.32
C THR A 420 9.74 24.46 1.35
N THR A 421 8.70 25.22 1.02
CA THR A 421 8.05 26.17 1.93
C THR A 421 6.72 25.59 2.38
N TYR A 422 6.35 25.76 3.64
CA TYR A 422 5.10 25.26 4.23
C TYR A 422 4.37 26.39 4.95
N ASN A 423 3.09 26.58 4.63
CA ASN A 423 2.26 27.62 5.23
C ASN A 423 1.39 27.07 6.35
N ARG A 424 1.16 27.89 7.37
CA ARG A 424 0.31 27.52 8.50
C ARG A 424 -1.09 27.13 8.02
N TYR A 425 -1.50 25.95 8.46
CA TYR A 425 -2.84 25.43 8.26
C TYR A 425 -3.54 25.37 9.62
N LEU A 426 -4.80 25.79 9.67
CA LEU A 426 -5.64 25.68 10.85
C LEU A 426 -6.64 24.55 10.63
N PRO A 427 -6.38 23.34 11.17
CA PRO A 427 -7.32 22.24 11.06
C PRO A 427 -8.64 22.58 11.76
N TRP A 428 -9.74 22.04 11.23
CA TRP A 428 -11.08 22.20 11.82
C TRP A 428 -11.16 21.71 13.29
N TRP A 429 -10.34 20.72 13.65
CA TRP A 429 -10.25 20.18 15.01
C TRP A 429 -9.39 21.03 15.96
N ASN A 430 -8.72 22.07 15.44
CA ASN A 430 -7.87 22.99 16.20
C ASN A 430 -8.63 24.24 16.70
N ASN A 431 -9.96 24.27 16.60
CA ASN A 431 -10.83 25.31 17.19
C ASN A 431 -10.94 25.21 18.73
N GLN A 432 -10.03 24.49 19.38
CA GLN A 432 -10.11 24.14 20.78
C GLN A 432 -9.27 25.14 21.59
N GLY A 433 -9.78 26.34 21.85
CA GLY A 433 -9.22 27.27 22.85
C GLY A 433 -7.71 27.58 22.79
N GLU A 434 -7.20 28.23 23.83
CA GLU A 434 -5.77 28.51 24.01
C GLU A 434 -5.15 27.48 24.97
N CYS A 435 -3.95 26.98 24.65
CA CYS A 435 -3.20 26.18 25.60
C CYS A 435 -2.78 27.04 26.81
N ARG A 436 -3.17 26.60 28.02
CA ARG A 436 -2.88 27.31 29.28
C ARG A 436 -1.62 26.82 30.02
N HIS A 437 -0.99 25.76 29.51
CA HIS A 437 0.11 25.05 30.18
C HIS A 437 1.49 25.27 29.54
N CYS A 438 1.60 26.13 28.51
CA CYS A 438 2.84 26.54 27.86
C CYS A 438 2.87 28.05 27.65
N ASP A 439 4.06 28.64 27.56
CA ASP A 439 4.24 29.87 26.78
C ASP A 439 4.36 29.49 25.30
N CYS A 440 3.22 29.31 24.66
CA CYS A 440 3.16 28.95 23.25
C CYS A 440 3.27 30.17 22.31
N THR A 441 3.39 31.39 22.83
CA THR A 441 3.44 32.62 22.02
C THR A 441 4.54 32.57 20.95
N PRO A 442 5.78 32.13 21.24
CA PRO A 442 6.82 32.05 20.23
C PRO A 442 6.50 31.04 19.11
N ALA A 443 5.82 29.94 19.42
CA ALA A 443 5.42 28.93 18.43
C ALA A 443 4.24 29.41 17.59
N LEU A 444 3.28 30.10 18.21
CA LEU A 444 2.12 30.70 17.55
C LEU A 444 2.50 31.86 16.61
N ALA A 445 3.67 32.47 16.79
CA ALA A 445 4.21 33.49 15.89
C ALA A 445 4.82 32.92 14.60
N VAL A 446 5.03 31.61 14.51
CA VAL A 446 5.58 30.97 13.30
C VAL A 446 4.47 30.85 12.25
N GLU A 447 4.67 31.51 11.11
CA GLU A 447 3.73 31.55 9.99
C GLU A 447 4.11 30.54 8.89
N PHE A 448 5.41 30.32 8.67
CA PHE A 448 5.89 29.38 7.65
C PHE A 448 7.19 28.67 8.03
N PHE A 449 7.40 27.51 7.41
CA PHE A 449 8.65 26.74 7.49
C PHE A 449 9.33 26.69 6.13
N ASN A 450 10.65 26.80 6.13
CA ASN A 450 11.47 26.44 4.98
C ASN A 450 12.26 25.18 5.33
N VAL A 451 12.14 24.14 4.52
CA VAL A 451 12.87 22.89 4.67
C VAL A 451 13.83 22.73 3.50
N SER A 452 15.13 22.68 3.79
CA SER A 452 16.16 22.40 2.78
C SER A 452 16.69 20.98 2.91
N ALA A 453 17.09 20.38 1.80
CA ALA A 453 17.78 19.09 1.79
C ALA A 453 18.59 18.92 0.51
N SER A 454 19.75 18.25 0.59
CA SER A 454 20.40 17.73 -0.61
C SER A 454 19.49 16.71 -1.29
N LYS A 455 19.50 16.65 -2.62
CA LYS A 455 18.63 15.75 -3.40
C LYS A 455 18.82 14.30 -2.96
N PHE A 456 17.71 13.58 -2.76
CA PHE A 456 17.77 12.21 -2.28
C PHE A 456 18.37 11.29 -3.33
N SER A 457 19.37 10.49 -2.94
CA SER A 457 19.93 9.47 -3.81
C SER A 457 19.05 8.22 -3.82
N PRO A 458 18.48 7.79 -4.97
CA PRO A 458 17.64 6.59 -5.04
C PRO A 458 18.35 5.31 -4.57
N ASP A 459 19.68 5.26 -4.65
CA ASP A 459 20.47 4.12 -4.18
C ASP A 459 20.45 3.93 -2.66
N LEU A 460 20.02 4.93 -1.89
CA LEU A 460 19.78 4.77 -0.46
C LEU A 460 18.67 3.76 -0.17
N TRP A 461 17.68 3.63 -1.07
CA TRP A 461 16.61 2.63 -0.93
C TRP A 461 17.08 1.18 -1.18
N ASN A 462 18.29 1.00 -1.74
CA ASN A 462 18.92 -0.31 -1.87
C ASN A 462 19.67 -0.75 -0.60
N LYS A 463 19.78 0.13 0.39
CA LYS A 463 20.43 -0.13 1.68
C LYS A 463 19.39 -0.45 2.75
N ALA A 464 19.85 -0.86 3.93
CA ALA A 464 18.99 -0.99 5.10
C ALA A 464 18.26 0.34 5.36
N PRO A 465 16.91 0.37 5.37
CA PRO A 465 16.16 1.61 5.50
C PRO A 465 16.45 2.31 6.84
N ARG A 466 16.78 3.58 6.77
CA ARG A 466 16.95 4.46 7.94
C ARG A 466 16.40 5.84 7.59
N ARG A 467 15.59 6.38 8.50
CA ARG A 467 15.09 7.75 8.42
C ARG A 467 16.27 8.75 8.37
N GLN A 468 16.14 9.81 7.59
CA GLN A 468 17.07 10.93 7.66
C GLN A 468 16.86 11.76 8.93
N CYS A 469 17.91 12.49 9.31
CA CYS A 469 17.90 13.37 10.47
C CYS A 469 17.57 14.79 10.00
N CYS A 470 17.08 15.63 10.90
CA CYS A 470 16.95 17.05 10.63
C CYS A 470 17.56 17.89 11.75
N GLU A 471 17.73 19.17 11.48
CA GLU A 471 18.10 20.17 12.47
C GLU A 471 17.44 21.50 12.13
N ILE A 472 17.20 22.29 13.17
CA ILE A 472 16.62 23.62 13.03
C ILE A 472 17.80 24.59 12.91
N ILE A 473 17.89 25.26 11.76
CA ILE A 473 18.95 26.24 11.49
C ILE A 473 18.54 27.52 12.20
N ASN A 474 19.22 27.83 13.31
CA ASN A 474 18.91 29.01 14.11
C ASN A 474 19.11 30.28 13.29
N GLY A 475 18.01 30.97 12.97
CA GLY A 475 18.07 32.42 12.74
C GLY A 475 18.47 33.12 14.03
N SER A 476 19.35 34.12 13.94
CA SER A 476 19.78 34.97 15.06
C SER A 476 18.58 35.45 15.91
N ASP A 477 18.54 35.05 17.18
CA ASP A 477 17.84 35.56 18.39
C ASP A 477 16.58 36.47 18.25
N GLY A 478 15.83 36.37 17.17
CA GLY A 478 14.63 37.16 16.89
C GLY A 478 13.41 36.28 16.60
N VAL A 479 12.22 36.83 16.88
CA VAL A 479 10.93 36.24 16.51
C VAL A 479 10.80 36.34 14.99
N ASN A 480 11.40 35.41 14.27
CA ASN A 480 11.18 35.27 12.85
C ASN A 480 9.89 34.47 12.66
N SER A 481 8.93 35.01 11.91
CA SER A 481 7.74 34.29 11.46
C SER A 481 8.08 33.05 10.59
N MET A 482 9.36 32.84 10.31
CA MET A 482 9.92 31.76 9.53
C MET A 482 10.91 30.92 10.33
N VAL A 483 10.75 29.59 10.27
CA VAL A 483 11.70 28.62 10.81
C VAL A 483 12.37 27.86 9.67
N GLN A 484 13.70 27.76 9.72
CA GLN A 484 14.50 26.96 8.78
C GLN A 484 14.81 25.59 9.36
N VAL A 485 14.57 24.54 8.59
CA VAL A 485 14.92 23.16 8.92
C VAL A 485 15.78 22.61 7.80
N GLN A 486 16.88 21.95 8.15
CA GLN A 486 17.69 21.21 7.19
C GLN A 486 17.50 19.72 7.42
N ILE A 487 17.13 18.96 6.39
CA ILE A 487 17.18 17.50 6.39
C ILE A 487 18.54 17.07 5.86
N ARG A 488 19.19 16.16 6.58
CA ARG A 488 20.52 15.62 6.27
C ARG A 488 20.61 14.15 6.63
N ASP A 489 21.69 13.52 6.18
CA ASP A 489 22.02 12.20 6.69
C ASP A 489 22.31 12.26 8.19
N CYS A 490 21.91 11.19 8.89
CA CYS A 490 22.22 11.04 10.29
C CYS A 490 23.72 10.77 10.45
N MET A 491 24.36 11.44 11.41
CA MET A 491 25.73 11.20 11.79
C MET A 491 25.90 9.78 12.34
N HIS A 492 27.14 9.32 12.34
CA HIS A 492 27.48 8.03 12.90
C HIS A 492 27.11 8.00 14.39
N PHE A 493 26.37 6.97 14.81
CA PHE A 493 25.81 6.82 16.16
C PHE A 493 24.79 7.89 16.60
N GLU A 494 24.28 8.73 15.69
CA GLU A 494 23.26 9.72 16.04
C GLU A 494 21.91 9.07 16.35
N SER A 495 21.36 9.43 17.51
CA SER A 495 19.94 9.31 17.84
C SER A 495 19.32 10.70 17.71
N VAL A 496 18.11 10.80 17.14
CA VAL A 496 17.42 12.09 17.03
C VAL A 496 16.97 12.62 18.38
N THR A 497 16.78 11.75 19.37
CA THR A 497 16.30 12.16 20.69
C THR A 497 17.47 12.75 21.49
N PRO A 498 17.32 13.96 22.05
CA PRO A 498 18.30 14.56 22.96
C PRO A 498 18.61 13.62 24.14
N PRO A 499 19.86 13.57 24.61
CA PRO A 499 20.26 12.78 25.77
C PRO A 499 19.61 13.24 27.08
#